data_AF-A0A958J3Q7-F1
#
_entry.id   AF-A0A958J3Q7-F1
#
_cell.length_a   1.000
_cell.length_b   1.000
_cell.length_c   1.000
_cell.angle_alpha   90.00
_cell.angle_beta   90.00
_cell.angle_gamma   90.00
#
_symmetry.space_group_name_H-M   'P 1'
#
loop_
_entity.id
_entity.type
_entity.pdbx_description
1 polymer ?
#
loop_
_entity_poly.entity_id
_entity_poly.type
_entity_poly.pdbx_seq_one_letter_code
_entity_poly.pdbx_strand_id
1 'polypeptide(L)'
;MRLVFYFLTLVMLPLLVQAESSRGRLADGRAFRTDAQGNQLVDYIAELELSVEALNRRVAGLEDEVAEKDRAIDRLHRGESLNHDLSVRDLLTNDNTDKIKRAATTSSVNCQDTLEELNRSLASARAELKKNAQEHLKEVSLLQLEMGNLETELQAKNKDRQQQQNYRRKLDAAQADLVLEKEMQTQKHKALANSLAEALAQRDQDQKKLEELQAALQTKEQRVAELTRIVERQRNESSASLQHVRSATDDRAALAPSRARSLAVQSVRSSMLTQLNQLSSNITARDKLFKRYNAGTPNLKLKLTPAVSKRGYTINTIRSRLEHAGSVSAVSDLRQDMLEIRVKVSDDLSTIRRMLR
;
A
#
# COMPACT_ATOMS: atom_id res chain seq x y z
N MET A 1 -28.75 -28.72 -39.98
CA MET A 1 -28.54 -28.00 -38.70
C MET A 1 -28.50 -28.89 -37.44
N ARG A 2 -28.89 -30.18 -37.48
CA ARG A 2 -28.77 -31.09 -36.31
C ARG A 2 -27.42 -31.80 -36.17
N LEU A 3 -26.59 -31.85 -37.23
CA LEU A 3 -25.28 -32.50 -37.19
C LEU A 3 -24.17 -31.64 -36.54
N VAL A 4 -24.30 -30.31 -36.53
CA VAL A 4 -23.28 -29.41 -35.97
C VAL A 4 -23.34 -29.37 -34.44
N PHE A 5 -24.51 -29.64 -33.86
CA PHE A 5 -24.67 -29.71 -32.40
C PHE A 5 -24.01 -30.94 -31.77
N TYR A 6 -24.02 -32.09 -32.45
CA TYR A 6 -23.39 -33.32 -31.93
C TYR A 6 -21.86 -33.26 -31.98
N PHE A 7 -21.28 -32.56 -32.95
CA PHE A 7 -19.82 -32.41 -33.02
C PHE A 7 -19.28 -31.44 -31.95
N LEU A 8 -20.08 -30.45 -31.54
CA LEU A 8 -19.69 -29.53 -30.47
C LEU A 8 -19.79 -30.16 -29.06
N THR A 9 -20.68 -31.13 -28.87
CA THR A 9 -20.80 -31.87 -27.59
C THR A 9 -19.82 -33.03 -27.46
N LEU A 10 -19.32 -33.60 -28.57
CA LEU A 10 -18.37 -34.73 -28.51
C LEU A 10 -16.91 -34.29 -28.36
N VAL A 11 -16.55 -33.07 -28.74
CA VAL A 11 -15.18 -32.53 -28.59
C VAL A 11 -14.95 -31.84 -27.24
N MET A 12 -16.01 -31.53 -26.49
CA MET A 12 -15.91 -30.94 -25.15
C MET A 12 -15.97 -31.96 -24.00
N LEU A 13 -15.97 -33.27 -24.30
CA LEU A 13 -16.15 -34.33 -23.30
C LEU A 13 -14.94 -35.28 -23.05
N PRO A 14 -13.67 -34.83 -23.17
CA PRO A 14 -12.60 -35.51 -22.45
C PRO A 14 -11.66 -34.54 -21.69
N LEU A 15 -12.19 -33.45 -21.12
CA LEU A 15 -11.44 -32.60 -20.19
C LEU A 15 -11.97 -32.64 -18.75
N LEU A 16 -12.95 -33.50 -18.48
CA LEU A 16 -13.45 -33.78 -17.13
C LEU A 16 -13.12 -35.20 -16.66
N VAL A 17 -12.06 -35.83 -17.20
CA VAL A 17 -11.32 -36.82 -16.42
C VAL A 17 -10.38 -36.00 -15.54
N GLN A 18 -10.96 -35.50 -14.45
CA GLN A 18 -10.27 -34.87 -13.35
C GLN A 18 -9.05 -35.75 -13.04
N ALA A 19 -7.86 -35.17 -13.18
CA ALA A 19 -6.66 -35.73 -12.62
C ALA A 19 -6.95 -36.04 -11.15
N GLU A 20 -7.14 -37.33 -10.83
CA GLU A 20 -7.01 -37.83 -9.47
C GLU A 20 -5.60 -37.48 -9.05
N SER A 21 -5.46 -36.29 -8.47
CA SER A 21 -4.22 -35.78 -7.94
C SER A 21 -3.81 -36.83 -6.92
N SER A 22 -2.73 -37.57 -7.19
CA SER A 22 -2.25 -38.60 -6.27
C SER A 22 -1.99 -37.94 -4.92
N ARG A 23 -2.89 -38.21 -3.96
CA ARG A 23 -2.87 -37.67 -2.60
C ARG A 23 -2.02 -38.59 -1.75
N GLY A 24 -1.20 -38.02 -0.89
CA GLY A 24 -0.32 -38.79 -0.03
C GLY A 24 0.08 -38.01 1.22
N ARG A 25 0.80 -38.71 2.10
CA ARG A 25 1.53 -38.09 3.19
C ARG A 25 3.02 -38.12 2.88
N LEU A 26 3.69 -37.01 3.10
CA LEU A 26 5.15 -36.97 3.12
C LEU A 26 5.68 -37.78 4.32
N ALA A 27 6.96 -38.13 4.30
CA ALA A 27 7.60 -38.91 5.37
C ALA A 27 7.56 -38.21 6.76
N ASP A 28 7.35 -36.89 6.78
CA ASP A 28 7.17 -36.07 7.97
C ASP A 28 5.70 -35.99 8.45
N GLY A 29 4.78 -36.68 7.77
CA GLY A 29 3.37 -36.74 8.08
C GLY A 29 2.50 -35.65 7.47
N ARG A 30 3.07 -34.69 6.73
CA ARG A 30 2.31 -33.58 6.12
C ARG A 30 1.54 -34.01 4.88
N ALA A 31 0.36 -33.42 4.71
CA ALA A 31 -0.48 -33.65 3.54
C ALA A 31 0.10 -32.92 2.32
N PHE A 32 0.14 -33.59 1.17
CA PHE A 32 0.47 -32.92 -0.09
C PHE A 32 -0.51 -33.26 -1.19
N ARG A 33 -0.60 -32.34 -2.16
CA ARG A 33 -1.23 -32.59 -3.46
C ARG A 33 -0.18 -32.44 -4.54
N THR A 34 -0.20 -33.36 -5.49
CA THR A 34 0.66 -33.29 -6.65
C THR A 34 -0.01 -32.44 -7.71
N ASP A 35 0.65 -31.37 -8.15
CA ASP A 35 0.13 -30.52 -9.23
C ASP A 35 0.24 -31.22 -10.60
N ALA A 36 -0.29 -30.57 -11.65
CA ALA A 36 -0.25 -31.10 -13.01
C ALA A 36 1.18 -31.21 -13.59
N GLN A 37 2.18 -30.63 -12.92
CA GLN A 37 3.60 -30.69 -13.28
C GLN A 37 4.36 -31.75 -12.47
N GLY A 38 3.69 -32.47 -11.56
CA GLY A 38 4.30 -33.50 -10.72
C GLY A 38 4.93 -32.97 -9.43
N ASN A 39 4.77 -31.67 -9.11
CA ASN A 39 5.36 -31.09 -7.90
C ASN A 39 4.43 -31.32 -6.70
N GLN A 40 5.02 -31.76 -5.59
CA GLN A 40 4.31 -31.95 -4.33
C GLN A 40 4.16 -30.61 -3.62
N LEU A 41 2.94 -30.07 -3.65
CA LEU A 41 2.59 -28.83 -2.98
C LEU A 41 1.99 -29.16 -1.61
N VAL A 42 2.69 -28.72 -0.57
CA VAL A 42 2.18 -28.73 0.81
C VAL A 42 1.33 -27.47 0.97
N ASP A 43 0.02 -27.63 0.83
CA ASP A 43 -0.94 -26.54 0.99
C ASP A 43 -1.82 -26.79 2.22
N TYR A 44 -2.14 -25.73 2.94
CA TYR A 44 -3.07 -25.74 4.07
C TYR A 44 -4.44 -26.30 3.66
N ILE A 45 -4.82 -26.13 2.39
CA ILE A 45 -6.03 -26.73 1.82
C ILE A 45 -5.94 -28.26 1.80
N ALA A 46 -4.78 -28.85 1.46
CA ALA A 46 -4.60 -30.31 1.47
C ALA A 46 -4.63 -30.89 2.90
N GLU A 47 -4.09 -30.16 3.88
CA GLU A 47 -4.19 -30.54 5.29
C GLU A 47 -5.64 -30.46 5.80
N LEU A 48 -6.35 -29.39 5.45
CA LEU A 48 -7.77 -29.24 5.80
C LEU A 48 -8.62 -30.32 5.15
N GLU A 49 -8.42 -30.63 3.86
CA GLU A 49 -9.13 -31.70 3.15
C GLU A 49 -8.90 -33.07 3.81
N LEU A 50 -7.64 -33.42 4.17
CA LEU A 50 -7.37 -34.67 4.89
C LEU A 50 -7.93 -34.67 6.32
N SER A 51 -7.95 -33.53 7.00
CA SER A 51 -8.55 -33.43 8.33
C SER A 51 -10.07 -33.62 8.28
N VAL A 52 -10.73 -33.11 7.23
CA VAL A 52 -12.16 -33.30 6.98
C VAL A 52 -12.45 -34.75 6.60
N GLU A 53 -11.64 -35.40 5.75
CA GLU A 53 -11.78 -36.82 5.44
C GLU A 53 -11.60 -37.71 6.68
N ALA A 54 -10.61 -37.41 7.53
CA ALA A 54 -10.38 -38.14 8.77
C ALA A 54 -11.53 -37.94 9.77
N LEU A 55 -12.06 -36.72 9.86
CA LEU A 55 -13.22 -36.41 10.69
C LEU A 55 -14.47 -37.13 10.18
N ASN A 56 -14.70 -37.15 8.86
CA ASN A 56 -15.82 -37.87 8.26
C ASN A 56 -15.73 -39.38 8.50
N ARG A 57 -14.55 -39.99 8.44
CA ARG A 57 -14.38 -41.42 8.81
C ARG A 57 -14.70 -41.67 10.28
N ARG A 58 -14.31 -40.75 11.16
CA ARG A 58 -14.63 -40.85 12.59
C ARG A 58 -16.12 -40.66 12.86
N VAL A 59 -16.77 -39.74 12.15
CA VAL A 59 -18.22 -39.55 12.21
C VAL A 59 -18.93 -40.81 11.72
N ALA A 60 -18.54 -41.36 10.57
CA ALA A 60 -19.11 -42.61 10.07
C ALA A 60 -18.94 -43.77 11.07
N GLY A 61 -17.76 -43.92 11.67
CA GLY A 61 -17.54 -44.94 12.70
C GLY A 61 -18.38 -44.74 13.97
N LEU A 62 -18.62 -43.49 14.37
CA LEU A 62 -19.51 -43.17 15.49
C LEU A 62 -20.99 -43.37 15.13
N GLU A 63 -21.39 -43.07 13.90
CA GLU A 63 -22.74 -43.34 13.38
C GLU A 63 -23.02 -44.85 13.35
N ASP A 64 -22.04 -45.66 12.92
CA ASP A 64 -22.13 -47.12 12.97
C ASP A 64 -22.24 -47.65 14.41
N GLU A 65 -21.44 -47.11 15.35
CA GLU A 65 -21.48 -47.50 16.76
C GLU A 65 -22.81 -47.10 17.42
N VAL A 66 -23.34 -45.92 17.11
CA VAL A 66 -24.67 -45.48 17.57
C VAL A 66 -25.75 -46.38 16.98
N ALA A 67 -25.69 -46.68 15.69
CA ALA A 67 -26.65 -47.60 15.06
C ALA A 67 -26.58 -49.02 15.66
N GLU A 68 -25.40 -49.50 16.04
CA GLU A 68 -25.24 -50.78 16.72
C GLU A 68 -25.84 -50.76 18.14
N LYS A 69 -25.60 -49.67 18.89
CA LYS A 69 -26.18 -49.48 20.22
C LYS A 69 -27.69 -49.30 20.17
N ASP A 70 -28.23 -48.58 19.19
CA ASP A 70 -29.66 -48.43 18.99
C ASP A 70 -30.30 -49.79 18.64
N ARG A 71 -29.65 -50.61 17.80
CA ARG A 71 -30.10 -52.00 17.58
C ARG A 71 -30.03 -52.85 18.84
N ALA A 72 -29.04 -52.64 19.71
CA ALA A 72 -28.94 -53.35 20.98
C ALA A 72 -30.05 -52.92 21.96
N ILE A 73 -30.33 -51.62 22.06
CA ILE A 73 -31.43 -51.06 22.85
C ILE A 73 -32.78 -51.57 22.33
N ASP A 74 -32.97 -51.58 21.02
CA ASP A 74 -34.18 -52.11 20.38
C ASP A 74 -34.38 -53.61 20.62
N ARG A 75 -33.30 -54.39 20.70
CA ARG A 75 -33.35 -55.82 21.06
C ARG A 75 -33.71 -56.00 22.54
N LEU A 76 -33.13 -55.20 23.42
CA LEU A 76 -33.46 -55.17 24.85
C LEU A 76 -34.91 -54.72 25.11
N HIS A 77 -35.39 -53.70 24.41
CA HIS A 77 -36.78 -53.22 24.51
C HIS A 77 -37.80 -54.22 23.96
N ARG A 78 -37.44 -55.02 22.95
CA ARG A 78 -38.27 -56.11 22.45
C ARG A 78 -38.26 -57.36 23.35
N GLY A 79 -37.46 -57.36 24.42
CA GLY A 79 -37.37 -58.48 25.35
C GLY A 79 -36.66 -59.71 24.77
N GLU A 80 -35.95 -59.57 23.65
CA GLU A 80 -35.05 -60.62 23.15
C GLU A 80 -33.82 -60.67 24.06
N SER A 81 -33.79 -61.63 24.99
CA SER A 81 -32.59 -61.89 25.77
C SER A 81 -31.44 -62.22 24.82
N LEU A 82 -30.24 -61.73 25.15
CA LEU A 82 -28.97 -62.13 24.53
C LEU A 82 -28.75 -63.65 24.68
N ASN A 83 -29.41 -64.43 23.83
CA ASN A 83 -28.99 -65.78 23.47
C ASN A 83 -28.02 -65.66 22.30
N HIS A 84 -26.92 -64.96 22.55
CA HIS A 84 -25.69 -65.25 21.85
C HIS A 84 -24.80 -65.91 22.87
N ASP A 85 -24.52 -67.19 22.63
CA ASP A 85 -23.38 -67.96 23.11
C ASP A 85 -22.26 -67.10 23.72
N LEU A 86 -22.47 -66.66 24.97
CA LEU A 86 -21.38 -66.48 25.89
C LEU A 86 -20.86 -67.88 26.09
N SER A 87 -19.86 -68.21 25.28
CA SER A 87 -19.33 -69.54 25.20
C SER A 87 -19.04 -70.00 26.62
N VAL A 88 -19.55 -71.19 26.91
CA VAL A 88 -19.21 -72.03 28.07
C VAL A 88 -17.68 -72.23 28.20
N ARG A 89 -16.87 -71.69 27.27
CA ARG A 89 -15.41 -71.77 27.23
C ARG A 89 -14.69 -70.76 28.14
N ASP A 90 -15.27 -69.59 28.44
CA ASP A 90 -14.61 -68.55 29.25
C ASP A 90 -14.98 -68.59 30.75
N LEU A 91 -15.95 -69.43 31.13
CA LEU A 91 -16.24 -69.75 32.54
C LEU A 91 -15.58 -71.04 33.03
N LEU A 92 -14.86 -71.77 32.15
CA LEU A 92 -14.20 -73.05 32.48
C LEU A 92 -12.67 -72.98 32.52
N THR A 93 -12.05 -71.80 32.35
CA THR A 93 -10.58 -71.65 32.33
C THR A 93 -9.99 -70.97 33.57
N ASN A 94 -10.74 -70.88 34.67
CA ASN A 94 -10.16 -70.56 35.98
C ASN A 94 -10.25 -71.75 36.93
N ASP A 95 -9.12 -72.46 37.01
CA ASP A 95 -8.69 -73.40 38.04
C ASP A 95 -9.30 -73.17 39.44
N ASN A 96 -10.45 -73.78 39.73
CA ASN A 96 -10.93 -73.97 41.11
C ASN A 96 -12.02 -75.07 41.27
N THR A 97 -12.09 -76.04 40.37
CA THR A 97 -13.10 -77.11 40.42
C THR A 97 -12.80 -78.25 41.40
N ASP A 98 -11.78 -78.12 42.27
CA ASP A 98 -11.51 -79.08 43.35
C ASP A 98 -12.22 -78.76 44.68
N LYS A 99 -13.01 -77.67 44.76
CA LYS A 99 -13.73 -77.29 45.99
C LYS A 99 -15.24 -77.60 45.99
N ILE A 100 -15.81 -78.16 44.92
CA ILE A 100 -17.26 -78.41 44.83
C ILE A 100 -17.67 -79.85 45.24
N LYS A 101 -16.76 -80.64 45.82
CA LYS A 101 -17.08 -81.99 46.36
C LYS A 101 -16.95 -82.14 47.88
N ARG A 102 -16.83 -81.06 48.65
CA ARG A 102 -16.85 -81.11 50.13
C ARG A 102 -17.70 -79.99 50.76
N ALA A 103 -18.99 -79.95 50.45
CA ALA A 103 -19.94 -79.12 51.19
C ALA A 103 -21.31 -79.81 51.35
N ALA A 104 -21.30 -81.12 51.53
CA ALA A 104 -22.44 -81.88 52.02
C ALA A 104 -22.18 -82.34 53.46
N THR A 105 -21.86 -81.38 54.34
CA THR A 105 -21.87 -81.58 55.80
C THR A 105 -21.83 -80.22 56.51
N THR A 106 -22.92 -79.93 57.22
CA THR A 106 -23.01 -79.03 58.39
C THR A 106 -22.41 -77.62 58.29
N SER A 107 -23.24 -76.67 57.87
CA SER A 107 -23.40 -75.41 58.59
C SER A 107 -24.76 -74.84 58.18
N SER A 108 -25.62 -74.55 59.16
CA SER A 108 -26.71 -73.61 58.98
C SER A 108 -26.07 -72.25 58.69
N VAL A 109 -25.68 -72.02 57.44
CA VAL A 109 -25.18 -70.74 56.97
C VAL A 109 -26.29 -69.75 57.25
N ASN A 110 -26.03 -68.89 58.21
CA ASN A 110 -26.99 -67.93 58.72
C ASN A 110 -27.23 -66.91 57.60
N CYS A 111 -28.28 -67.13 56.79
CA CYS A 111 -28.63 -66.26 55.65
C CYS A 111 -28.77 -64.78 56.04
N GLN A 112 -28.96 -64.51 57.33
CA GLN A 112 -28.96 -63.18 57.92
C GLN A 112 -27.59 -62.49 57.79
N ASP A 113 -26.49 -63.20 58.09
CA ASP A 113 -25.14 -62.64 58.12
C ASP A 113 -24.65 -62.33 56.70
N THR A 114 -24.98 -63.20 55.73
CA THR A 114 -24.66 -62.97 54.31
C THR A 114 -25.48 -61.82 53.71
N LEU A 115 -26.73 -61.65 54.15
CA LEU A 115 -27.58 -60.52 53.74
C LEU A 115 -27.09 -59.19 54.33
N GLU A 116 -26.62 -59.19 55.58
CA GLU A 116 -25.97 -58.02 56.17
C GLU A 116 -24.67 -57.65 55.46
N GLU A 117 -23.84 -58.62 55.10
CA GLU A 117 -22.60 -58.40 54.34
C GLU A 117 -22.88 -57.83 52.96
N LEU A 118 -23.85 -58.38 52.22
CA LEU A 118 -24.29 -57.84 50.93
C LEU A 118 -24.84 -56.42 51.06
N ASN A 119 -25.63 -56.12 52.10
CA ASN A 119 -26.14 -54.77 52.33
C ASN A 119 -25.01 -53.77 52.65
N ARG A 120 -23.99 -54.18 53.41
CA ARG A 120 -22.81 -53.35 53.67
C ARG A 120 -22.00 -53.11 52.38
N SER A 121 -21.80 -54.14 51.56
CA SER A 121 -21.12 -54.03 50.26
C SER A 121 -21.90 -53.14 49.27
N LEU A 122 -23.23 -53.25 49.23
CA LEU A 122 -24.09 -52.40 48.42
C LEU A 122 -24.06 -50.94 48.90
N ALA A 123 -24.03 -50.71 50.22
CA ALA A 123 -23.90 -49.38 50.78
C ALA A 123 -22.53 -48.74 50.47
N SER A 124 -21.44 -49.50 50.57
CA SER A 124 -20.10 -49.01 50.21
C SER A 124 -19.99 -48.72 48.72
N ALA A 125 -20.48 -49.61 47.86
CA ALA A 125 -20.50 -49.41 46.40
C ALA A 125 -21.31 -48.16 46.01
N ARG A 126 -22.46 -47.92 46.67
CA ARG A 126 -23.25 -46.69 46.46
C ARG A 126 -22.51 -45.44 46.92
N ALA A 127 -21.81 -45.50 48.05
CA ALA A 127 -21.02 -44.38 48.55
C ALA A 127 -19.84 -44.05 47.63
N GLU A 128 -19.12 -45.07 47.15
CA GLU A 128 -18.05 -44.93 46.16
C GLU A 128 -18.56 -44.36 44.85
N LEU A 129 -19.67 -44.88 44.30
CA LEU A 129 -20.26 -44.36 43.07
C LEU A 129 -20.67 -42.90 43.21
N LYS A 130 -21.24 -42.50 44.36
CA LYS A 130 -21.58 -41.11 44.66
C LYS A 130 -20.32 -40.22 44.73
N LYS A 131 -19.25 -40.69 45.35
CA LYS A 131 -17.97 -39.98 45.42
C LYS A 131 -17.37 -39.80 44.03
N ASN A 132 -17.28 -40.87 43.23
CA ASN A 132 -16.75 -40.82 41.87
C ASN A 132 -17.59 -39.90 40.97
N ALA A 133 -18.92 -39.94 41.07
CA ALA A 133 -19.79 -39.02 40.34
C ALA A 133 -19.53 -37.55 40.72
N GLN A 134 -19.29 -37.25 41.99
CA GLN A 134 -18.93 -35.90 42.43
C GLN A 134 -17.54 -35.47 41.93
N GLU A 135 -16.57 -36.38 41.88
CA GLU A 135 -15.24 -36.10 41.34
C GLU A 135 -15.29 -35.83 39.83
N HIS A 136 -16.01 -36.65 39.07
CA HIS A 136 -16.22 -36.42 37.63
C HIS A 136 -16.97 -35.13 37.34
N LEU A 137 -17.97 -34.76 38.15
CA LEU A 137 -18.65 -33.47 37.99
C LEU A 137 -17.71 -32.28 38.19
N LYS A 138 -16.77 -32.38 39.15
CA LYS A 138 -15.75 -31.34 39.36
C LYS A 138 -14.78 -31.28 38.18
N GLU A 139 -14.32 -32.43 37.69
CA GLU A 139 -13.43 -32.52 36.53
C GLU A 139 -14.07 -31.93 35.27
N VAL A 140 -15.31 -32.29 34.97
CA VAL A 140 -16.07 -31.73 33.84
C VAL A 140 -16.22 -30.21 33.97
N SER A 141 -16.50 -29.71 35.18
CA SER A 141 -16.59 -28.26 35.42
C SER A 141 -15.26 -27.54 35.19
N LEU A 142 -14.14 -28.16 35.54
CA LEU A 142 -12.81 -27.59 35.31
C LEU A 142 -12.47 -27.58 33.81
N LEU A 143 -12.74 -28.69 33.11
CA LEU A 143 -12.52 -28.78 31.66
C LEU A 143 -13.39 -27.78 30.89
N GLN A 144 -14.64 -27.56 31.30
CA GLN A 144 -15.50 -26.54 30.71
C GLN A 144 -14.93 -25.13 30.89
N LEU A 145 -14.35 -24.83 32.06
CA LEU A 145 -13.69 -23.55 32.31
C LEU A 145 -12.43 -23.39 31.43
N GLU A 146 -11.61 -24.43 31.32
CA GLU A 146 -10.42 -24.42 30.47
C GLU A 146 -10.77 -24.25 28.98
N MET A 147 -11.79 -24.96 28.48
CA MET A 147 -12.29 -24.78 27.12
C MET A 147 -12.75 -23.33 26.88
N GLY A 148 -13.51 -22.75 27.82
CA GLY A 148 -13.93 -21.34 27.72
C GLY A 148 -12.73 -20.37 27.67
N ASN A 149 -11.71 -20.59 28.49
CA ASN A 149 -10.49 -19.77 28.45
C ASN A 149 -9.76 -19.91 27.10
N LEU A 150 -9.60 -21.14 26.59
CA LEU A 150 -8.96 -21.40 25.31
C LEU A 150 -9.75 -20.78 24.13
N GLU A 151 -11.08 -20.82 24.16
CA GLU A 151 -11.92 -20.16 23.15
C GLU A 151 -11.69 -18.64 23.13
N THR A 152 -11.62 -18.01 24.31
CA THR A 152 -11.34 -16.56 24.38
C THR A 152 -9.92 -16.22 23.89
N GLU A 153 -8.91 -17.03 24.22
CA GLU A 153 -7.55 -16.83 23.74
C GLU A 153 -7.46 -17.01 22.21
N LEU A 154 -8.12 -18.02 21.67
CA LEU A 154 -8.19 -18.28 20.23
C LEU A 154 -8.88 -17.11 19.52
N GLN A 155 -9.97 -16.58 20.08
CA GLN A 155 -10.65 -15.42 19.54
C GLN A 155 -9.76 -14.16 19.56
N ALA A 156 -8.99 -13.94 20.64
CA ALA A 156 -8.02 -12.85 20.72
C ALA A 156 -6.91 -12.98 19.66
N LYS A 157 -6.29 -14.17 19.55
CA LYS A 157 -5.27 -14.44 18.52
C LYS A 157 -5.80 -14.26 17.10
N ASN A 158 -7.06 -14.64 16.84
CA ASN A 158 -7.69 -14.42 15.54
C ASN A 158 -7.87 -12.92 15.22
N LYS A 159 -8.26 -12.11 16.20
CA LYS A 159 -8.35 -10.64 16.04
C LYS A 159 -6.96 -10.05 15.76
N ASP A 160 -5.93 -10.48 16.48
CA ASP A 160 -4.56 -10.01 16.28
C ASP A 160 -4.04 -10.39 14.87
N ARG A 161 -4.30 -11.62 14.42
CA ARG A 161 -3.95 -12.06 13.07
C ARG A 161 -4.64 -11.23 11.99
N GLN A 162 -5.92 -10.90 12.17
CA GLN A 162 -6.64 -10.01 11.25
C GLN A 162 -6.04 -8.60 11.23
N GLN A 163 -5.69 -8.05 12.39
CA GLN A 163 -5.02 -6.75 12.47
C GLN A 163 -3.66 -6.79 11.75
N GLN A 164 -2.86 -7.83 11.96
CA GLN A 164 -1.58 -8.00 11.27
C GLN A 164 -1.74 -8.09 9.75
N GLN A 165 -2.75 -8.82 9.26
CA GLN A 165 -3.07 -8.87 7.83
C GLN A 165 -3.46 -7.49 7.28
N ASN A 166 -4.23 -6.72 8.03
CA ASN A 166 -4.59 -5.34 7.64
C ASN A 166 -3.36 -4.43 7.59
N TYR A 167 -2.43 -4.54 8.54
CA TYR A 167 -1.17 -3.79 8.50
C TYR A 167 -0.30 -4.19 7.31
N ARG A 168 -0.19 -5.48 7.00
CA ARG A 168 0.54 -5.96 5.82
C ARG A 168 -0.06 -5.39 4.53
N ARG A 169 -1.38 -5.47 4.35
CA ARG A 169 -2.07 -4.90 3.18
C ARG A 169 -1.81 -3.40 3.02
N LYS A 170 -1.82 -2.63 4.11
CA LYS A 170 -1.50 -1.19 4.08
C LYS A 170 -0.04 -0.94 3.69
N LEU A 171 0.88 -1.77 4.16
CA LEU A 171 2.29 -1.67 3.84
C LEU A 171 2.57 -2.02 2.37
N ASP A 172 1.95 -3.08 1.86
CA ASP A 172 2.04 -3.48 0.45
C ASP A 172 1.46 -2.39 -0.47
N ALA A 173 0.33 -1.79 -0.10
CA ALA A 173 -0.26 -0.67 -0.84
C ALA A 173 0.66 0.56 -0.87
N ALA A 174 1.23 0.94 0.28
CA ALA A 174 2.16 2.07 0.36
C ALA A 174 3.46 1.81 -0.43
N GLN A 175 3.92 0.56 -0.48
CA GLN A 175 5.07 0.18 -1.31
C GLN A 175 4.75 0.28 -2.80
N ALA A 176 3.56 -0.17 -3.22
CA ALA A 176 3.11 -0.04 -4.61
C ALA A 176 3.02 1.43 -5.05
N ASP A 177 2.45 2.30 -4.20
CA ASP A 177 2.37 3.75 -4.45
C ASP A 177 3.76 4.38 -4.60
N LEU A 178 4.72 3.99 -3.74
CA LEU A 178 6.10 4.47 -3.81
C LEU A 178 6.80 4.06 -5.10
N VAL A 179 6.58 2.82 -5.57
CA VAL A 179 7.13 2.34 -6.85
C VAL A 179 6.55 3.16 -8.01
N LEU A 180 5.23 3.36 -8.04
CA LEU A 180 4.56 4.15 -9.06
C LEU A 180 5.06 5.60 -9.08
N GLU A 181 5.26 6.22 -7.91
CA GLU A 181 5.82 7.57 -7.82
C GLU A 181 7.25 7.62 -8.38
N LYS A 182 8.11 6.65 -8.05
CA LYS A 182 9.47 6.58 -8.58
C LYS A 182 9.50 6.41 -10.10
N GLU A 183 8.62 5.58 -10.65
CA GLU A 183 8.49 5.41 -12.10
C GLU A 183 8.05 6.69 -12.79
N MET A 184 7.05 7.38 -12.22
CA MET A 184 6.59 8.67 -12.74
C MET A 184 7.69 9.73 -12.70
N GLN A 185 8.47 9.81 -11.61
CA GLN A 185 9.62 10.71 -11.53
C GLN A 185 10.68 10.36 -12.57
N THR A 186 10.97 9.07 -12.77
CA THR A 186 11.91 8.60 -13.79
C THR A 186 11.45 9.00 -15.19
N GLN A 187 10.16 8.86 -15.49
CA GLN A 187 9.58 9.30 -16.76
C GLN A 187 9.68 10.83 -16.94
N LYS A 188 9.40 11.61 -15.89
CA LYS A 188 9.58 13.07 -15.92
C LYS A 188 11.02 13.47 -16.19
N HIS A 189 11.99 12.82 -15.53
CA HIS A 189 13.41 13.07 -15.77
C HIS A 189 13.82 12.72 -17.20
N LYS A 190 13.34 11.60 -17.75
CA LYS A 190 13.58 11.25 -19.16
C LYS A 190 12.99 12.28 -20.12
N ALA A 191 11.76 12.75 -19.88
CA ALA A 191 11.13 13.77 -20.69
C ALA A 191 11.90 15.11 -20.65
N LEU A 192 12.35 15.52 -19.46
CA LEU A 192 13.19 16.71 -19.29
C LEU A 192 14.54 16.57 -19.99
N ALA A 193 15.18 15.39 -19.92
CA ALA A 193 16.43 15.12 -20.61
C ALA A 193 16.29 15.22 -22.13
N ASN A 194 15.20 14.67 -22.69
CA ASN A 194 14.91 14.77 -24.13
C ASN A 194 14.66 16.22 -24.54
N SER A 195 13.86 16.97 -23.77
CA SER A 195 13.60 18.40 -24.05
C SER A 195 14.88 19.24 -23.96
N LEU A 196 15.79 18.93 -23.03
CA LEU A 196 17.09 19.58 -22.94
C LEU A 196 17.95 19.28 -24.18
N ALA A 197 17.97 18.02 -24.64
CA ALA A 197 18.71 17.63 -25.82
C ALA A 197 18.20 18.35 -27.09
N GLU A 198 16.87 18.45 -27.24
CA GLU A 198 16.23 19.22 -28.32
C GLU A 198 16.61 20.71 -28.26
N ALA A 199 16.57 21.32 -27.07
CA ALA A 199 16.95 22.73 -26.89
C ALA A 199 18.44 22.99 -27.20
N LEU A 200 19.33 22.06 -26.84
CA LEU A 200 20.75 22.15 -27.19
C LEU A 200 20.97 22.04 -28.69
N ALA A 201 20.30 21.10 -29.37
CA ALA A 201 20.37 20.97 -30.82
C ALA A 201 19.87 22.23 -31.54
N GLN A 202 18.78 22.83 -31.05
CA GLN A 202 18.26 24.09 -31.58
C GLN A 202 19.25 25.24 -31.39
N ARG A 203 19.85 25.35 -30.19
CA ARG A 203 20.86 26.36 -29.89
C ARG A 203 22.05 26.27 -30.84
N ASP A 204 22.53 25.06 -31.11
CA ASP A 204 23.66 24.85 -32.01
C ASP A 204 23.30 25.19 -33.46
N GLN A 205 22.05 24.94 -33.89
CA GLN A 205 21.55 25.40 -35.19
C GLN A 205 21.47 26.93 -35.27
N ASP A 206 20.97 27.59 -34.23
CA ASP A 206 20.87 29.04 -34.18
C ASP A 206 22.24 29.71 -34.12
N GLN A 207 23.22 29.07 -33.47
CA GLN A 207 24.60 29.53 -33.45
C GLN A 207 25.23 29.49 -34.84
N LYS A 208 25.02 28.42 -35.63
CA LYS A 208 25.46 28.36 -37.03
C LYS A 208 24.85 29.47 -37.88
N LYS A 209 23.54 29.72 -37.74
CA LYS A 209 22.87 30.84 -38.43
C LYS A 209 23.45 32.19 -38.04
N LEU A 210 23.82 32.38 -36.78
CA LEU A 210 24.47 33.61 -36.31
C LEU A 210 25.83 33.81 -36.99
N GLU A 211 26.63 32.74 -37.09
CA GLU A 211 27.93 32.76 -37.78
C GLU A 211 27.77 33.11 -39.28
N GLU A 212 26.80 32.50 -39.96
CA GLU A 212 26.46 32.82 -41.36
C GLU A 212 26.06 34.28 -41.53
N LEU A 213 25.21 34.80 -40.62
CA LEU A 213 24.78 36.20 -40.64
C LEU A 213 25.94 37.16 -40.38
N GLN A 214 26.84 36.84 -39.45
CA GLN A 214 28.05 37.63 -39.17
C GLN A 214 28.97 37.68 -40.39
N ALA A 215 29.20 36.55 -41.06
CA ALA A 215 29.98 36.50 -42.29
C ALA A 215 29.36 37.35 -43.41
N ALA A 216 28.04 37.30 -43.57
CA ALA A 216 27.29 38.12 -44.53
C ALA A 216 27.37 39.63 -44.20
N LEU A 217 27.39 39.98 -42.91
CA LEU A 217 27.50 41.36 -42.45
C LEU A 217 28.90 41.91 -42.73
N GLN A 218 29.96 41.14 -42.45
CA GLN A 218 31.34 41.51 -42.79
C GLN A 218 31.51 41.73 -44.30
N THR A 219 30.91 40.89 -45.15
CA THR A 219 30.97 41.09 -46.61
C THR A 219 30.23 42.37 -47.03
N LYS A 220 29.09 42.69 -46.42
CA LYS A 220 28.38 43.95 -46.68
C LYS A 220 29.18 45.16 -46.20
N GLU A 221 29.82 45.09 -45.05
CA GLU A 221 30.69 46.15 -44.53
C GLU A 221 31.89 46.40 -45.45
N GLN A 222 32.54 45.35 -45.93
CA GLN A 222 33.61 45.46 -46.94
C GLN A 222 33.12 46.17 -48.20
N ARG A 223 31.93 45.80 -48.69
CA ARG A 223 31.32 46.41 -49.88
C ARG A 223 30.95 47.89 -49.65
N VAL A 224 30.45 48.24 -48.47
CA VAL A 224 30.20 49.63 -48.08
C VAL A 224 31.52 50.40 -48.02
N ALA A 225 32.56 49.85 -47.40
CA ALA A 225 33.88 50.50 -47.35
C ALA A 225 34.47 50.73 -48.76
N GLU A 226 34.30 49.78 -49.66
CA GLU A 226 34.69 49.92 -51.07
C GLU A 226 33.89 51.03 -51.77
N LEU A 227 32.56 51.05 -51.62
CA LEU A 227 31.72 52.12 -52.16
C LEU A 227 32.10 53.49 -51.59
N THR A 228 32.39 53.59 -50.28
CA THR A 228 32.86 54.83 -49.66
C THR A 228 34.17 55.30 -50.28
N ARG A 229 35.14 54.41 -50.52
CA ARG A 229 36.40 54.76 -51.21
C ARG A 229 36.17 55.25 -52.64
N ILE A 230 35.21 54.65 -53.36
CA ILE A 230 34.83 55.09 -54.71
C ILE A 230 34.22 56.50 -54.65
N VAL A 231 33.29 56.74 -53.72
CA VAL A 231 32.67 58.05 -53.51
C VAL A 231 33.70 59.10 -53.07
N GLU A 232 34.65 58.76 -52.21
CA GLU A 232 35.74 59.66 -51.81
C GLU A 232 36.69 59.97 -52.97
N ARG A 233 37.01 59.00 -53.84
CA ARG A 233 37.75 59.28 -55.08
C ARG A 233 36.99 60.23 -56.00
N GLN A 234 35.70 59.95 -56.26
CA GLN A 234 34.85 60.84 -57.05
C GLN A 234 34.73 62.22 -56.41
N ARG A 235 34.66 62.30 -55.08
CA ARG A 235 34.64 63.55 -54.34
C ARG A 235 35.97 64.29 -54.46
N ASN A 236 37.12 63.62 -54.38
CA ASN A 236 38.44 64.24 -54.54
C ASN A 236 38.67 64.71 -55.98
N GLU A 237 38.19 63.96 -56.98
CA GLU A 237 38.14 64.37 -58.38
C GLU A 237 37.21 65.57 -58.60
N SER A 238 36.07 65.62 -57.88
CA SER A 238 35.17 66.77 -57.88
C SER A 238 35.68 67.95 -57.04
N SER A 239 36.56 67.71 -56.06
CA SER A 239 37.13 68.71 -55.13
C SER A 239 38.38 69.38 -55.70
N ALA A 240 38.96 68.85 -56.79
CA ALA A 240 39.86 69.63 -57.66
C ALA A 240 39.13 70.79 -58.36
N SER A 241 37.82 70.92 -58.18
CA SER A 241 36.97 71.96 -58.72
C SER A 241 35.92 72.42 -57.70
N LEU A 242 36.33 72.92 -56.52
CA LEU A 242 35.64 73.98 -55.74
C LEU A 242 36.16 74.02 -54.29
N GLN A 243 36.80 75.14 -53.94
CA GLN A 243 36.98 75.58 -52.55
C GLN A 243 35.63 76.05 -51.96
N HIS A 244 35.26 75.54 -50.78
CA HIS A 244 34.77 76.28 -49.60
C HIS A 244 33.77 75.48 -48.73
N VAL A 245 33.84 75.79 -47.42
CA VAL A 245 32.84 75.65 -46.34
C VAL A 245 32.95 74.45 -45.38
N ARG A 246 33.64 74.76 -44.27
CA ARG A 246 33.31 74.58 -42.83
C ARG A 246 33.22 73.18 -42.17
N SER A 247 33.99 73.15 -41.08
CA SER A 247 33.85 72.47 -39.78
C SER A 247 32.44 72.23 -39.21
N ALA A 248 32.25 71.06 -38.59
CA ALA A 248 31.46 70.79 -37.37
C ALA A 248 31.71 69.32 -36.93
N THR A 249 32.60 69.06 -35.96
CA THR A 249 32.33 68.79 -34.52
C THR A 249 31.43 67.59 -34.22
N ASP A 250 32.08 66.50 -33.78
CA ASP A 250 31.71 65.52 -32.76
C ASP A 250 30.27 65.53 -32.21
N ASP A 251 29.46 64.59 -32.69
CA ASP A 251 28.23 64.12 -32.03
C ASP A 251 28.57 63.18 -30.86
N ARG A 252 29.11 63.74 -29.77
CA ARG A 252 29.05 63.08 -28.46
C ARG A 252 27.72 63.45 -27.82
N ALA A 253 26.69 62.69 -28.18
CA ALA A 253 25.34 62.82 -27.65
C ALA A 253 25.34 62.74 -26.11
N ALA A 254 25.40 63.90 -25.47
CA ALA A 254 25.10 64.05 -24.06
C ALA A 254 23.63 63.66 -23.85
N LEU A 255 23.41 62.44 -23.35
CA LEU A 255 22.12 61.99 -22.83
C LEU A 255 21.61 63.03 -21.83
N ALA A 256 20.61 63.82 -22.24
CA ALA A 256 19.93 64.75 -21.36
C ALA A 256 19.58 64.04 -20.03
N PRO A 257 19.77 64.68 -18.85
CA PRO A 257 19.54 64.08 -17.54
C PRO A 257 18.13 63.50 -17.35
N SER A 258 17.17 63.88 -18.18
CA SER A 258 15.80 63.35 -18.22
C SER A 258 15.72 61.95 -18.87
N ARG A 259 16.42 61.71 -19.98
CA ARG A 259 16.46 60.41 -20.66
C ARG A 259 17.16 59.36 -19.81
N ALA A 260 18.30 59.71 -19.22
CA ALA A 260 19.03 58.81 -18.32
C ALA A 260 18.20 58.40 -17.08
N ARG A 261 17.44 59.35 -16.49
CA ARG A 261 16.52 59.05 -15.39
C ARG A 261 15.37 58.13 -15.81
N SER A 262 14.80 58.33 -17.00
CA SER A 262 13.72 57.45 -17.51
C SER A 262 14.22 56.02 -17.75
N LEU A 263 15.43 55.86 -18.31
CA LEU A 263 16.03 54.56 -18.56
C LEU A 263 16.36 53.82 -17.26
N ALA A 264 16.83 54.56 -16.24
CA ALA A 264 17.06 53.99 -14.90
C ALA A 264 15.76 53.49 -14.25
N VAL A 265 14.69 54.29 -14.28
CA VAL A 265 13.37 53.88 -13.77
C VAL A 265 12.86 52.65 -14.52
N GLN A 266 13.01 52.60 -15.85
CA GLN A 266 12.55 51.49 -16.68
C GLN A 266 13.34 50.19 -16.41
N SER A 267 14.65 50.28 -16.20
CA SER A 267 15.49 49.14 -15.83
C SER A 267 15.14 48.58 -14.44
N VAL A 268 14.94 49.44 -13.45
CA VAL A 268 14.53 49.01 -12.10
C VAL A 268 13.12 48.40 -12.15
N ARG A 269 12.22 48.99 -12.95
CA ARG A 269 10.86 48.48 -13.15
C ARG A 269 10.84 47.08 -13.76
N SER A 270 11.62 46.83 -14.82
CA SER A 270 11.67 45.51 -15.46
C SER A 270 12.22 44.45 -14.51
N SER A 271 13.26 44.79 -13.73
CA SER A 271 13.79 43.91 -12.68
C SER A 271 12.73 43.57 -11.62
N MET A 272 11.97 44.57 -11.16
CA MET A 272 10.88 44.36 -10.20
C MET A 272 9.75 43.50 -10.76
N LEU A 273 9.38 43.67 -12.04
CA LEU A 273 8.34 42.83 -12.65
C LEU A 273 8.75 41.35 -12.66
N THR A 274 10.01 41.06 -12.96
CA THR A 274 10.56 39.69 -12.86
C THR A 274 10.48 39.16 -11.43
N GLN A 275 10.85 39.98 -10.44
CA GLN A 275 10.76 39.59 -9.02
C GLN A 275 9.31 39.38 -8.56
N LEU A 276 8.36 40.19 -9.04
CA LEU A 276 6.93 40.01 -8.77
C LEU A 276 6.41 38.70 -9.37
N ASN A 277 6.84 38.33 -10.57
CA ASN A 277 6.45 37.06 -11.19
C ASN A 277 6.99 35.86 -10.40
N GLN A 278 8.25 35.93 -9.95
CA GLN A 278 8.82 34.91 -9.06
C GLN A 278 8.06 34.83 -7.73
N LEU A 279 7.73 35.97 -7.13
CA LEU A 279 6.97 36.01 -5.88
C LEU A 279 5.56 35.45 -6.04
N SER A 280 4.90 35.73 -7.16
CA SER A 280 3.58 35.15 -7.52
C SER A 280 3.64 33.62 -7.62
N SER A 281 4.69 33.08 -8.24
CA SER A 281 4.94 31.63 -8.28
C SER A 281 5.12 31.04 -6.88
N ASN A 282 5.87 31.73 -6.01
CA ASN A 282 6.08 31.30 -4.62
C ASN A 282 4.79 31.31 -3.80
N ILE A 283 3.91 32.30 -3.95
CA ILE A 283 2.58 32.30 -3.32
C ILE A 283 1.76 31.10 -3.79
N THR A 284 1.76 30.84 -5.10
CA THR A 284 1.03 29.69 -5.65
C THR A 284 1.56 28.37 -5.09
N ALA A 285 2.89 28.24 -4.97
CA ALA A 285 3.52 27.07 -4.36
C ALA A 285 3.16 26.93 -2.87
N ARG A 286 3.17 28.03 -2.12
CA ARG A 286 2.76 28.08 -0.71
C ARG A 286 1.33 27.60 -0.54
N ASP A 287 0.40 28.15 -1.32
CA ASP A 287 -1.02 27.83 -1.20
C ASP A 287 -1.30 26.38 -1.60
N LYS A 288 -0.59 25.84 -2.60
CA LYS A 288 -0.66 24.41 -2.95
C LYS A 288 -0.15 23.51 -1.83
N LEU A 289 1.00 23.82 -1.23
CA LEU A 289 1.54 23.03 -0.11
C LEU A 289 0.63 23.09 1.11
N PHE A 290 0.08 24.27 1.41
CA PHE A 290 -0.87 24.45 2.49
C PHE A 290 -2.14 23.59 2.30
N LYS A 291 -2.70 23.56 1.09
CA LYS A 291 -3.84 22.68 0.76
C LYS A 291 -3.50 21.21 0.97
N ARG A 292 -2.32 20.76 0.54
CA ARG A 292 -1.85 19.37 0.75
C ARG A 292 -1.70 19.04 2.23
N TYR A 293 -1.10 19.95 3.00
CA TYR A 293 -0.92 19.78 4.44
C TYR A 293 -2.26 19.62 5.18
N ASN A 294 -3.21 20.53 4.94
CA ASN A 294 -4.54 20.48 5.58
C ASN A 294 -5.35 19.24 5.17
N ALA A 295 -5.16 18.71 3.97
CA ALA A 295 -5.81 17.47 3.54
C ALA A 295 -5.27 16.23 4.28
N GLY A 296 -3.97 16.21 4.59
CA GLY A 296 -3.32 15.07 5.26
C GLY A 296 -3.38 15.10 6.79
N THR A 297 -3.62 16.25 7.41
CA THR A 297 -3.56 16.42 8.87
C THR A 297 -4.80 17.16 9.41
N PRO A 298 -5.98 16.51 9.47
CA PRO A 298 -7.24 17.18 9.82
C PRO A 298 -7.28 17.79 11.23
N ASN A 299 -6.42 17.32 12.13
CA ASN A 299 -6.40 17.74 13.53
C ASN A 299 -5.49 18.95 13.81
N LEU A 300 -4.63 19.36 12.86
CA LEU A 300 -3.71 20.48 13.02
C LEU A 300 -4.08 21.61 12.03
N LYS A 301 -4.76 22.65 12.53
CA LYS A 301 -5.15 23.81 11.72
C LYS A 301 -4.00 24.83 11.68
N LEU A 302 -3.18 24.76 10.63
CA LEU A 302 -2.21 25.82 10.34
C LEU A 302 -2.94 27.07 9.80
N LYS A 303 -2.56 28.26 10.26
CA LYS A 303 -3.06 29.54 9.73
C LYS A 303 -1.96 30.22 8.91
N LEU A 304 -2.23 30.51 7.64
CA LEU A 304 -1.29 31.23 6.78
C LEU A 304 -1.28 32.72 7.11
N THR A 305 -0.10 33.32 6.99
CA THR A 305 0.03 34.77 7.01
C THR A 305 -0.53 35.35 5.71
N PRO A 306 -1.38 36.40 5.74
CA PRO A 306 -1.86 37.02 4.52
C PRO A 306 -0.67 37.59 3.73
N ALA A 307 -0.62 37.27 2.43
CA ALA A 307 0.46 37.68 1.53
C ALA A 307 0.27 39.12 1.05
N VAL A 308 0.21 40.04 2.01
CA VAL A 308 0.04 41.48 1.83
C VAL A 308 1.14 42.23 2.58
N SER A 309 1.57 43.37 2.04
CA SER A 309 2.53 44.24 2.73
C SER A 309 1.90 44.88 3.97
N LYS A 310 2.69 45.55 4.82
CA LYS A 310 2.15 46.31 5.96
C LYS A 310 1.17 47.40 5.55
N ARG A 311 1.33 47.95 4.35
CA ARG A 311 0.41 48.93 3.75
C ARG A 311 -0.86 48.30 3.16
N GLY A 312 -1.04 46.99 3.30
CA GLY A 312 -2.19 46.25 2.79
C GLY A 312 -2.14 45.98 1.28
N TYR A 313 -1.00 46.21 0.62
CA TYR A 313 -0.89 45.98 -0.82
C TYR A 313 -0.72 44.50 -1.12
N THR A 314 -1.54 44.00 -2.05
CA THR A 314 -1.38 42.68 -2.68
C THR A 314 -0.37 42.76 -3.82
N ILE A 315 0.13 41.61 -4.31
CA ILE A 315 0.99 41.57 -5.50
C ILE A 315 0.38 42.31 -6.69
N ASN A 316 -0.92 42.13 -6.92
CA ASN A 316 -1.63 42.78 -8.03
C ASN A 316 -1.67 44.30 -7.86
N THR A 317 -1.85 44.77 -6.62
CA THR A 317 -1.82 46.20 -6.30
C THR A 317 -0.41 46.78 -6.52
N ILE A 318 0.63 46.05 -6.09
CA ILE A 318 2.03 46.46 -6.30
C ILE A 318 2.34 46.50 -7.79
N ARG A 319 1.92 45.49 -8.56
CA ARG A 319 2.12 45.45 -10.02
C ARG A 319 1.46 46.64 -10.72
N SER A 320 0.19 46.91 -10.43
CA SER A 320 -0.53 48.04 -11.00
C SER A 320 0.13 49.38 -10.65
N ARG A 321 0.55 49.58 -9.39
CA ARG A 321 1.25 50.82 -8.99
C ARG A 321 2.64 50.95 -9.60
N LEU A 322 3.33 49.83 -9.82
CA LEU A 322 4.66 49.79 -10.43
C LEU A 322 4.63 50.25 -11.90
N GLU A 323 3.57 49.90 -12.64
CA GLU A 323 3.35 50.34 -14.03
C GLU A 323 3.23 51.87 -14.13
N HIS A 324 2.62 52.50 -13.11
CA HIS A 324 2.39 53.94 -13.05
C HIS A 324 3.47 54.71 -12.26
N ALA A 325 4.49 54.03 -11.74
CA ALA A 325 5.51 54.66 -10.90
C ALA A 325 6.46 55.55 -11.74
N GLY A 326 6.29 56.88 -11.67
CA GLY A 326 7.09 57.85 -12.42
C GLY A 326 8.45 58.22 -11.80
N SER A 327 8.74 57.74 -10.59
CA SER A 327 9.97 58.08 -9.85
C SER A 327 10.65 56.87 -9.23
N VAL A 328 11.98 56.94 -9.09
CA VAL A 328 12.78 55.88 -8.44
C VAL A 328 12.37 55.69 -6.97
N SER A 329 12.00 56.76 -6.28
CA SER A 329 11.50 56.68 -4.90
C SER A 329 10.19 55.88 -4.81
N ALA A 330 9.23 56.10 -5.71
CA ALA A 330 7.99 55.32 -5.75
C ALA A 330 8.27 53.83 -6.04
N VAL A 331 9.22 53.54 -6.94
CA VAL A 331 9.64 52.16 -7.23
C VAL A 331 10.33 51.52 -6.01
N SER A 332 11.17 52.27 -5.30
CA SER A 332 11.85 51.81 -4.08
C SER A 332 10.86 51.46 -2.96
N ASP A 333 9.83 52.29 -2.77
CA ASP A 333 8.77 52.03 -1.80
C ASP A 333 8.02 50.73 -2.13
N LEU A 334 7.65 50.53 -3.40
CA LEU A 334 6.98 49.30 -3.84
C LEU A 334 7.89 48.07 -3.72
N ARG A 335 9.21 48.25 -3.89
CA ARG A 335 10.20 47.18 -3.66
C ARG A 335 10.20 46.75 -2.20
N GLN A 336 10.10 47.69 -1.26
CA GLN A 336 10.02 47.38 0.17
C GLN A 336 8.77 46.56 0.48
N ASP A 337 7.59 46.95 -0.03
CA ASP A 337 6.35 46.18 0.14
C ASP A 337 6.47 44.75 -0.40
N MET A 338 7.09 44.61 -1.58
CA MET A 338 7.31 43.30 -2.20
C MET A 338 8.25 42.43 -1.38
N LEU A 339 9.31 43.00 -0.80
CA LEU A 339 10.23 42.27 0.09
C LEU A 339 9.53 41.79 1.36
N GLU A 340 8.65 42.60 1.95
CA GLU A 340 7.84 42.18 3.11
C GLU A 340 6.96 40.98 2.79
N ILE A 341 6.26 40.99 1.65
CA ILE A 341 5.45 39.84 1.22
C ILE A 341 6.35 38.63 1.00
N ARG A 342 7.52 38.81 0.39
CA ARG A 342 8.49 37.75 0.14
C ARG A 342 8.95 37.05 1.41
N VAL A 343 9.27 37.81 2.45
CA VAL A 343 9.68 37.27 3.75
C VAL A 343 8.54 36.43 4.35
N LYS A 344 7.33 36.97 4.44
CA LYS A 344 6.15 36.25 4.96
C LYS A 344 5.91 34.93 4.23
N VAL A 345 5.94 34.96 2.89
CA VAL A 345 5.71 33.77 2.05
C VAL A 345 6.84 32.75 2.22
N SER A 346 8.09 33.19 2.34
CA SER A 346 9.24 32.32 2.57
C SER A 346 9.16 31.64 3.95
N ASP A 347 8.77 32.37 4.98
CA ASP A 347 8.61 31.87 6.34
C ASP A 347 7.48 30.84 6.41
N ASP A 348 6.32 31.14 5.80
CA ASP A 348 5.19 30.20 5.66
C ASP A 348 5.65 28.91 4.95
N LEU A 349 6.35 29.02 3.81
CA LEU A 349 6.88 27.87 3.06
C LEU A 349 7.85 27.02 3.88
N SER A 350 8.74 27.67 4.64
CA SER A 350 9.70 26.97 5.49
C SER A 350 9.00 26.19 6.62
N THR A 351 7.98 26.80 7.22
CA THR A 351 7.16 26.21 8.28
C THR A 351 6.39 25.00 7.75
N ILE A 352 5.66 25.15 6.64
CA ILE A 352 4.89 24.05 6.03
C ILE A 352 5.82 22.88 5.67
N ARG A 353 7.00 23.15 5.10
CA ARG A 353 7.97 22.10 4.74
C ARG A 353 8.52 21.36 5.97
N ARG A 354 8.71 22.05 7.09
CA ARG A 354 9.13 21.41 8.34
C ARG A 354 8.04 20.51 8.91
N MET A 355 6.78 20.90 8.79
CA MET A 355 5.64 20.12 9.29
C MET A 355 5.23 18.95 8.39
N LEU A 356 5.66 18.95 7.13
CA LEU A 356 5.42 17.85 6.17
C LEU A 356 6.48 16.74 6.24
N ARG A 357 7.60 16.97 6.91
CA ARG A 357 8.59 15.93 7.24
C ARG A 357 8.15 15.25 8.53
#